data_AF-A0A535QHL9-F1
#
_entry.id   AF-A0A535QHL9-F1
#
_cell.length_a   1.000
_cell.length_b   1.000
_cell.length_c   1.000
_cell.angle_alpha   90.00
_cell.angle_beta   90.00
_cell.angle_gamma   90.00
#
_symmetry.space_group_name_H-M   'P 1'
#
loop_
_entity.id
_entity.type
_entity.pdbx_description
1 polymer ?
#
loop_
_entity_poly.entity_id
_entity_poly.type
_entity_poly.pdbx_seq_one_letter_code
_entity_poly.pdbx_strand_id
1 'polypeptide(L)'
;VELCQGHYTPATSLLDESLVLVREAKDRVDLGLTVYLLGQAARAAGDLPRAKALFEESLAVAREFNDTLSAGLALCELATVARDMGELQVAIALVEESLRTLDPREKFGIVACLHALAMVASQEGAAERAAILFGASHRLREEIGAAIPPFERDEYDHWTGRVQSQLGDDEFARLLAEGRSMTIDAAIAYASQKSPPPQVGREIIDPIEERRF
;
A
#
# COMPACT_ATOMS: atom_id res chain seq x y z
N VAL A 1 19.19 -6.51 -13.88
CA VAL A 1 19.29 -6.09 -12.46
C VAL A 1 20.06 -4.77 -12.29
N GLU A 2 21.00 -4.39 -13.18
CA GLU A 2 21.76 -3.12 -13.08
C GLU A 2 21.08 -1.85 -13.62
N LEU A 3 19.98 -1.95 -14.38
CA LEU A 3 19.36 -0.77 -15.03
C LEU A 3 18.51 0.09 -14.08
N CYS A 4 18.10 -0.44 -12.92
CA CYS A 4 17.37 0.34 -11.92
C CYS A 4 18.32 1.14 -11.03
N GLN A 5 19.45 0.56 -10.60
CA GLN A 5 20.39 1.23 -9.69
C GLN A 5 21.06 2.47 -10.32
N GLY A 6 21.26 2.50 -11.64
CA GLY A 6 21.94 3.61 -12.32
C GLY A 6 21.14 4.92 -12.44
N HIS A 7 19.80 4.88 -12.31
CA HIS A 7 18.96 6.07 -12.42
C HIS A 7 18.54 6.66 -11.06
N TYR A 8 18.63 5.88 -9.97
CA TYR A 8 18.34 6.40 -8.63
C TYR A 8 19.46 7.30 -8.12
N THR A 9 20.73 7.00 -8.41
CA THR A 9 21.87 7.77 -7.87
C THR A 9 21.91 9.23 -8.33
N PRO A 10 21.64 9.57 -9.61
CA PRO A 10 21.56 10.96 -10.04
C PRO A 10 20.33 11.68 -9.47
N ALA A 11 19.19 11.00 -9.39
CA ALA A 11 17.95 11.57 -8.87
C ALA A 11 18.04 11.88 -7.37
N THR A 12 18.68 11.00 -6.57
CA THR A 12 18.88 11.24 -5.14
C THR A 12 19.85 12.40 -4.90
N SER A 13 20.92 12.55 -5.70
CA SER A 13 21.86 13.68 -5.57
C SER A 13 21.16 15.01 -5.82
N LEU A 14 20.36 15.12 -6.89
CA LEU A 14 19.61 16.33 -7.21
C LEU A 14 18.54 16.66 -6.17
N LEU A 15 17.87 15.63 -5.62
CA LEU A 15 16.88 15.81 -4.56
C LEU A 15 17.52 16.18 -3.22
N ASP A 16 18.71 15.65 -2.88
CA ASP A 16 19.46 16.02 -1.67
C ASP A 16 19.97 17.47 -1.76
N GLU A 17 20.44 17.90 -2.94
CA GLU A 17 20.78 19.31 -3.20
C GLU A 17 19.54 20.23 -3.09
N SER A 18 18.41 19.80 -3.67
CA SER A 18 17.13 20.52 -3.54
C SER A 18 16.68 20.61 -2.09
N LEU A 19 16.89 19.57 -1.27
CA LEU A 19 16.52 19.57 0.15
C LEU A 19 17.27 20.64 0.95
N VAL A 20 18.56 20.82 0.68
CA VAL A 20 19.36 21.89 1.33
C VAL A 20 18.76 23.25 0.98
N LEU A 21 18.52 23.50 -0.31
CA LEU A 21 17.97 24.78 -0.79
C LEU A 21 16.57 25.06 -0.23
N VAL A 22 15.69 24.06 -0.20
CA VAL A 22 14.32 24.21 0.29
C VAL A 22 14.27 24.41 1.81
N ARG A 23 15.16 23.75 2.57
CA ARG A 23 15.32 24.00 4.02
C ARG A 23 15.84 25.40 4.30
N GLU A 24 16.77 25.89 3.50
CA GLU A 24 17.31 27.26 3.60
C GLU A 24 16.27 28.32 3.21
N ALA A 25 15.48 28.04 2.17
CA ALA A 25 14.41 28.92 1.68
C ALA A 25 13.22 29.02 2.64
N LYS A 26 13.09 28.10 3.61
CA LYS A 26 11.92 27.94 4.50
C LYS A 26 10.59 27.78 3.74
N ASP A 27 10.65 27.35 2.48
CA ASP A 27 9.45 27.00 1.74
C ASP A 27 8.98 25.63 2.21
N ARG A 28 8.01 25.64 3.11
CA ARG A 28 7.53 24.43 3.77
C ARG A 28 6.70 23.55 2.83
N VAL A 29 6.08 24.10 1.78
CA VAL A 29 5.26 23.30 0.86
C VAL A 29 6.18 22.50 -0.07
N ASP A 30 7.19 23.15 -0.64
CA ASP A 30 8.20 22.48 -1.45
C ASP A 30 9.01 21.46 -0.62
N LEU A 31 9.15 21.70 0.68
CA LEU A 31 9.82 20.77 1.60
C LEU A 31 9.08 19.44 1.67
N GLY A 32 7.75 19.47 1.83
CA GLY A 32 6.92 18.27 2.00
C GLY A 32 7.03 17.31 0.81
N LEU A 33 6.88 17.82 -0.41
CA LEU A 33 7.02 17.00 -1.62
C LEU A 33 8.46 16.51 -1.82
N THR A 34 9.45 17.37 -1.56
CA THR A 34 10.87 16.99 -1.73
C THR A 34 11.25 15.84 -0.80
N VAL A 35 10.90 15.93 0.49
CA VAL A 35 11.22 14.85 1.45
C VAL A 35 10.40 13.59 1.20
N TYR A 36 9.16 13.70 0.69
CA TYR A 36 8.37 12.57 0.24
C TYR A 36 9.06 11.79 -0.89
N LEU A 37 9.52 12.47 -1.93
CA LEU A 37 10.21 11.85 -3.07
C LEU A 37 11.56 11.24 -2.66
N LEU A 38 12.30 11.92 -1.78
CA LEU A 38 13.51 11.35 -1.18
C LEU A 38 13.23 10.09 -0.36
N GLY A 39 12.10 10.05 0.36
CA GLY A 39 11.67 8.87 1.11
C GLY A 39 11.45 7.67 0.19
N GLN A 40 10.77 7.87 -0.95
CA GLN A 40 10.56 6.82 -1.95
C GLN A 40 11.89 6.32 -2.53
N ALA A 41 12.82 7.23 -2.84
CA ALA A 41 14.13 6.87 -3.35
C ALA A 41 14.97 6.10 -2.31
N ALA A 42 14.94 6.53 -1.04
CA ALA A 42 15.61 5.83 0.05
C ALA A 42 15.05 4.41 0.27
N ARG A 43 13.72 4.26 0.20
CA ARG A 43 13.05 2.95 0.27
C ARG A 43 13.48 2.05 -0.88
N ALA A 44 13.47 2.55 -2.12
CA ALA A 44 13.90 1.80 -3.30
C ALA A 44 15.39 1.38 -3.22
N ALA A 45 16.22 2.17 -2.55
CA ALA A 45 17.62 1.84 -2.26
C ALA A 45 17.79 0.86 -1.07
N GLY A 46 16.72 0.52 -0.36
CA GLY A 46 16.74 -0.36 0.82
C GLY A 46 17.13 0.33 2.13
N ASP A 47 17.33 1.65 2.13
CA ASP A 47 17.61 2.44 3.35
C ASP A 47 16.29 2.78 4.06
N LEU A 48 15.70 1.74 4.65
CA LEU A 48 14.40 1.84 5.35
C LEU A 48 14.42 2.83 6.52
N PRO A 49 15.49 2.93 7.35
CA PRO A 49 15.56 3.96 8.40
C PRO A 49 15.53 5.38 7.85
N ARG A 50 16.28 5.67 6.78
CA ARG A 50 16.25 6.99 6.13
C ARG A 50 14.88 7.27 5.50
N ALA A 51 14.29 6.29 4.82
CA ALA A 51 12.96 6.42 4.23
C ALA A 51 11.90 6.78 5.29
N LYS A 52 11.91 6.07 6.43
CA LYS A 52 11.02 6.36 7.56
C LYS A 52 11.15 7.80 8.04
N ALA A 53 12.37 8.27 8.31
CA ALA A 53 12.60 9.63 8.78
C ALA A 53 12.11 10.71 7.79
N LEU A 54 12.33 10.47 6.49
CA LEU A 54 11.90 11.39 5.42
C LEU A 54 10.37 11.44 5.28
N PHE A 55 9.68 10.30 5.36
CA PHE A 55 8.21 10.28 5.35
C PHE A 55 7.60 10.84 6.64
N GLU A 56 8.23 10.67 7.79
CA GLU A 56 7.82 11.33 9.05
C GLU A 56 7.94 12.87 8.94
N GLU A 57 9.00 13.38 8.29
CA GLU A 57 9.15 14.81 8.00
C GLU A 57 8.08 15.30 7.00
N SER A 58 7.80 14.53 5.94
CA SER A 58 6.71 14.81 5.00
C SER A 58 5.36 14.92 5.70
N LEU A 59 5.08 13.97 6.60
CA LEU A 59 3.83 13.91 7.35
C LEU A 59 3.70 15.11 8.31
N ALA A 60 4.79 15.49 8.98
CA ALA A 60 4.81 16.65 9.86
C ALA A 60 4.49 17.94 9.10
N VAL A 61 5.09 18.13 7.92
CA VAL A 61 4.80 19.25 7.03
C VAL A 61 3.33 19.22 6.60
N ALA A 62 2.83 18.10 6.07
CA ALA A 62 1.44 18.01 5.61
C ALA A 62 0.42 18.37 6.72
N ARG A 63 0.69 17.94 7.96
CA ARG A 63 -0.12 18.30 9.14
C ARG A 63 -0.05 19.79 9.49
N GLU A 64 1.12 20.42 9.35
CA GLU A 64 1.29 21.87 9.57
C GLU A 64 0.37 22.69 8.65
N PHE A 65 0.21 22.24 7.40
CA PHE A 65 -0.63 22.90 6.39
C PHE A 65 -2.08 22.40 6.33
N ASN A 66 -2.46 21.43 7.17
CA ASN A 66 -3.75 20.72 7.11
C ASN A 66 -4.02 20.10 5.72
N ASP A 67 -2.97 19.66 5.03
CA ASP A 67 -3.07 18.91 3.77
C ASP A 67 -3.34 17.43 4.06
N THR A 68 -4.62 17.07 4.01
CA THR A 68 -5.09 15.72 4.33
C THR A 68 -4.63 14.69 3.30
N LEU A 69 -4.51 15.06 2.03
CA LEU A 69 -4.05 14.16 0.97
C LEU A 69 -2.59 13.80 1.18
N SER A 70 -1.72 14.82 1.32
CA SER A 70 -0.28 14.58 1.54
C SER A 70 -0.02 13.83 2.84
N ALA A 71 -0.77 14.12 3.91
CA ALA A 71 -0.67 13.37 5.16
C ALA A 71 -1.06 11.90 5.00
N GLY A 72 -2.15 11.61 4.28
CA GLY A 72 -2.58 10.24 4.00
C GLY A 72 -1.56 9.46 3.14
N LEU A 73 -1.00 10.10 2.11
CA LEU A 73 0.03 9.47 1.29
C LEU A 73 1.30 9.16 2.09
N ALA A 74 1.77 10.10 2.91
CA ALA A 74 2.93 9.88 3.78
C ALA A 74 2.68 8.74 4.78
N LEU A 75 1.48 8.63 5.35
CA LEU A 75 1.10 7.51 6.23
C LEU A 75 1.09 6.16 5.50
N CYS A 76 0.66 6.12 4.23
CA CYS A 76 0.71 4.89 3.42
C CYS A 76 2.14 4.46 3.11
N GLU A 77 3.03 5.41 2.84
CA GLU A 77 4.45 5.13 2.63
C GLU A 77 5.12 4.65 3.92
N LEU A 78 4.82 5.28 5.07
CA LEU A 78 5.27 4.79 6.37
C LEU A 78 4.78 3.37 6.67
N ALA A 79 3.53 3.05 6.30
CA ALA A 79 3.01 1.70 6.44
C ALA A 79 3.78 0.69 5.58
N THR A 80 4.14 1.11 4.35
CA THR A 80 4.94 0.30 3.42
C THR A 80 6.35 0.08 3.96
N VAL A 81 6.98 1.10 4.53
CA VAL A 81 8.29 0.98 5.20
C VAL A 81 8.20 0.07 6.44
N ALA A 82 7.17 0.23 7.27
CA ALA A 82 6.95 -0.63 8.44
C ALA A 82 6.76 -2.10 8.02
N ARG A 83 6.02 -2.36 6.95
CA ARG A 83 5.88 -3.70 6.36
C ARG A 83 7.23 -4.26 5.90
N ASP A 84 8.03 -3.46 5.20
CA ASP A 84 9.36 -3.87 4.72
C ASP A 84 10.33 -4.15 5.89
N MET A 85 10.11 -3.53 7.06
CA MET A 85 10.79 -3.83 8.32
C MET A 85 10.20 -5.05 9.08
N GLY A 86 9.09 -5.63 8.61
CA GLY A 86 8.38 -6.74 9.26
C GLY A 86 7.40 -6.32 10.37
N GLU A 87 7.17 -5.02 10.56
CA GLU A 87 6.30 -4.45 11.58
C GLU A 87 4.83 -4.39 11.09
N LEU A 88 4.24 -5.54 10.78
CA LEU A 88 2.94 -5.63 10.10
C LEU A 88 1.79 -4.94 10.86
N GLN A 89 1.77 -5.06 12.19
CA GLN A 89 0.75 -4.40 13.02
C GLN A 89 0.91 -2.87 13.04
N VAL A 90 2.15 -2.37 12.96
CA VAL A 90 2.41 -0.93 12.82
C VAL A 90 1.95 -0.45 11.44
N ALA A 91 2.20 -1.23 10.40
CA ALA A 91 1.73 -0.92 9.05
C ALA A 91 0.20 -0.81 8.98
N ILE A 92 -0.54 -1.74 9.59
CA ILE A 92 -2.01 -1.68 9.65
C ILE A 92 -2.48 -0.41 10.36
N ALA A 93 -1.91 -0.10 11.53
CA ALA A 93 -2.29 1.08 12.30
C ALA A 93 -2.05 2.39 11.52
N LEU A 94 -0.96 2.46 10.76
CA LEU A 94 -0.63 3.61 9.91
C LEU A 94 -1.63 3.77 8.75
N VAL A 95 -2.05 2.67 8.10
CA VAL A 95 -3.09 2.76 7.06
C VAL A 95 -4.45 3.13 7.64
N GLU A 96 -4.82 2.60 8.82
CA GLU A 96 -6.05 3.00 9.52
C GLU A 96 -6.05 4.49 9.90
N GLU A 97 -4.89 5.03 10.27
CA GLU A 97 -4.72 6.47 10.48
C GLU A 97 -4.84 7.26 9.18
N SER A 98 -4.27 6.76 8.08
CA SER A 98 -4.40 7.39 6.76
C SER A 98 -5.86 7.49 6.34
N LEU A 99 -6.61 6.39 6.43
CA LEU A 99 -8.04 6.35 6.08
C LEU A 99 -8.90 7.31 6.93
N ARG A 100 -8.54 7.53 8.20
CA ARG A 100 -9.21 8.52 9.06
C ARG A 100 -8.82 9.96 8.75
N THR A 101 -7.64 10.16 8.17
CA THR A 101 -7.09 11.50 7.86
C THR A 101 -7.61 12.02 6.53
N LEU A 102 -7.76 11.14 5.53
CA LEU A 102 -8.21 11.49 4.18
C LEU A 102 -9.67 12.00 4.17
N ASP A 103 -9.96 13.02 3.37
CA ASP A 103 -11.34 13.33 3.00
C ASP A 103 -11.86 12.17 2.11
N PRO A 104 -13.11 11.69 2.29
CA PRO A 104 -13.67 10.61 1.47
C PRO A 104 -13.67 10.88 -0.05
N ARG A 105 -13.51 12.14 -0.47
CA ARG A 105 -13.37 12.55 -1.88
C ARG A 105 -11.95 12.34 -2.42
N GLU A 106 -10.95 12.16 -1.56
CA GLU A 106 -9.55 11.88 -1.92
C GLU A 106 -9.39 10.42 -2.34
N LYS A 107 -10.03 10.07 -3.45
CA LYS A 107 -10.05 8.71 -4.02
C LYS A 107 -8.64 8.18 -4.28
N PHE A 108 -7.70 9.06 -4.65
CA PHE A 108 -6.30 8.67 -4.86
C PHE A 108 -5.64 8.19 -3.55
N GLY A 109 -5.84 8.91 -2.44
CA GLY A 109 -5.35 8.47 -1.13
C GLY A 109 -6.00 7.15 -0.69
N ILE A 110 -7.32 6.99 -0.93
CA ILE A 110 -8.03 5.75 -0.61
C ILE A 110 -7.46 4.56 -1.41
N VAL A 111 -7.14 4.75 -2.70
CA VAL A 111 -6.45 3.74 -3.52
C VAL A 111 -5.14 3.30 -2.87
N ALA A 112 -4.32 4.27 -2.42
CA ALA A 112 -3.04 4.00 -1.78
C ALA A 112 -3.22 3.19 -0.49
N CYS A 113 -4.19 3.54 0.35
CA CYS A 113 -4.53 2.79 1.55
C CYS A 113 -4.93 1.34 1.24
N LEU A 114 -5.84 1.13 0.29
CA LEU A 114 -6.30 -0.21 -0.09
C LEU A 114 -5.15 -1.06 -0.62
N HIS A 115 -4.27 -0.47 -1.43
CA HIS A 115 -3.10 -1.14 -1.96
C HIS A 115 -2.09 -1.52 -0.86
N ALA A 116 -1.79 -0.58 0.06
CA ALA A 116 -0.91 -0.83 1.19
C ALA A 116 -1.41 -1.97 2.08
N LEU A 117 -2.71 -1.98 2.42
CA LEU A 117 -3.32 -3.06 3.20
C LEU A 117 -3.34 -4.40 2.45
N ALA A 118 -3.52 -4.39 1.13
CA ALA A 118 -3.47 -5.60 0.32
C ALA A 118 -2.07 -6.25 0.39
N MET A 119 -1.02 -5.44 0.31
CA MET A 119 0.37 -5.92 0.43
C MET A 119 0.66 -6.44 1.85
N VAL A 120 0.22 -5.72 2.90
CA VAL A 120 0.34 -6.21 4.28
C VAL A 120 -0.39 -7.54 4.47
N ALA A 121 -1.62 -7.66 3.99
CA ALA A 121 -2.39 -8.91 4.05
C ALA A 121 -1.70 -10.07 3.30
N SER A 122 -1.08 -9.79 2.15
CA SER A 122 -0.31 -10.77 1.38
C SER A 122 0.92 -11.27 2.15
N GLN A 123 1.59 -10.39 2.90
CA GLN A 123 2.72 -10.75 3.76
C GLN A 123 2.28 -11.51 5.02
N GLU A 124 1.14 -11.14 5.62
CA GLU A 124 0.54 -11.86 6.76
C GLU A 124 0.01 -13.26 6.39
N GLY A 125 -0.11 -13.59 5.09
CA GLY A 125 -0.71 -14.84 4.62
C GLY A 125 -2.24 -14.83 4.61
N ALA A 126 -2.87 -13.66 4.82
CA ALA A 126 -4.31 -13.46 4.67
C ALA A 126 -4.67 -13.29 3.18
N ALA A 127 -4.39 -14.33 2.38
CA ALA A 127 -4.44 -14.30 0.92
C ALA A 127 -5.83 -13.90 0.40
N GLU A 128 -6.91 -14.40 1.00
CA GLU A 128 -8.27 -14.03 0.57
C GLU A 128 -8.53 -12.52 0.74
N ARG A 129 -8.15 -11.97 1.89
CA ARG A 129 -8.27 -10.54 2.19
C ARG A 129 -7.42 -9.70 1.25
N ALA A 130 -6.20 -10.15 0.95
CA ALA A 130 -5.32 -9.48 0.01
C ALA A 130 -5.94 -9.40 -1.40
N ALA A 131 -6.51 -10.50 -1.90
CA ALA A 131 -7.16 -10.55 -3.21
C ALA A 131 -8.35 -9.56 -3.31
N ILE A 132 -9.22 -9.54 -2.30
CA ILE A 132 -10.35 -8.59 -2.24
C ILE A 132 -9.85 -7.15 -2.24
N LEU A 133 -8.84 -6.81 -1.43
CA LEU A 133 -8.29 -5.45 -1.36
C LEU A 133 -7.62 -5.02 -2.67
N PHE A 134 -6.88 -5.92 -3.34
CA PHE A 134 -6.32 -5.65 -4.67
C PHE A 134 -7.43 -5.38 -5.69
N GLY A 135 -8.53 -6.14 -5.65
CA GLY A 135 -9.68 -5.93 -6.53
C GLY A 135 -10.36 -4.58 -6.30
N ALA A 136 -10.59 -4.22 -5.04
CA ALA A 136 -11.19 -2.94 -4.66
C ALA A 136 -10.31 -1.74 -5.06
N SER A 137 -9.00 -1.84 -4.83
CA SER A 137 -8.02 -0.82 -5.26
C SER A 137 -8.03 -0.66 -6.79
N HIS A 138 -8.06 -1.78 -7.53
CA HIS A 138 -8.08 -1.76 -8.99
C HIS A 138 -9.33 -1.08 -9.56
N ARG A 139 -10.52 -1.42 -9.06
CA ARG A 139 -11.77 -0.78 -9.47
C ARG A 139 -11.74 0.73 -9.23
N LEU A 140 -11.24 1.16 -8.06
CA LEU A 140 -11.18 2.58 -7.73
C LEU A 140 -10.15 3.32 -8.62
N ARG A 141 -9.03 2.69 -8.96
CA ARG A 141 -8.06 3.19 -9.95
C ARG A 141 -8.70 3.39 -11.33
N GLU A 142 -9.48 2.41 -11.80
CA GLU A 142 -10.23 2.52 -13.07
C GLU A 142 -11.22 3.70 -13.02
N GLU A 143 -11.94 3.89 -11.91
CA GLU A 143 -12.91 4.97 -11.73
C GLU A 143 -12.28 6.37 -11.82
N ILE A 144 -11.06 6.54 -11.30
CA ILE A 144 -10.34 7.83 -11.34
C ILE A 144 -9.42 7.99 -12.55
N GLY A 145 -9.38 7.01 -13.46
CA GLY A 145 -8.50 7.02 -14.63
C GLY A 145 -7.00 6.90 -14.30
N ALA A 146 -6.66 6.40 -13.10
CA ALA A 146 -5.27 6.25 -12.64
C ALA A 146 -4.76 4.84 -12.95
N ALA A 147 -4.27 4.62 -14.17
CA ALA A 147 -3.59 3.38 -14.52
C ALA A 147 -2.41 3.12 -13.58
N ILE A 148 -2.15 1.85 -13.24
CA ILE A 148 -0.95 1.47 -12.48
C ILE A 148 0.27 1.84 -13.33
N PRO A 149 1.16 2.73 -12.85
CA PRO A 149 2.34 3.13 -13.59
C PRO A 149 3.24 1.92 -13.92
N PRO A 150 3.95 1.91 -15.06
CA PRO A 150 4.82 0.80 -15.43
C PRO A 150 5.88 0.43 -14.37
N PHE A 151 6.37 1.42 -13.60
CA PHE A 151 7.36 1.18 -12.54
C PHE A 151 6.77 0.56 -11.27
N GLU A 152 5.45 0.69 -11.02
CA GLU A 152 4.74 0.03 -9.92
C GLU A 152 4.26 -1.37 -10.31
N ARG A 153 4.26 -1.69 -11.61
CA ARG A 153 3.74 -2.96 -12.14
C ARG A 153 4.49 -4.16 -11.58
N ASP A 154 5.82 -4.07 -11.48
CA ASP A 154 6.64 -5.17 -10.97
C ASP A 154 6.35 -5.49 -9.49
N GLU A 155 6.15 -4.46 -8.66
CA GLU A 155 5.75 -4.65 -7.25
C GLU A 155 4.33 -5.21 -7.17
N TYR A 156 3.41 -4.69 -7.98
CA TYR A 156 2.03 -5.19 -8.06
C TYR A 156 1.96 -6.66 -8.46
N ASP A 157 2.67 -7.05 -9.52
CA ASP A 157 2.71 -8.42 -10.05
C ASP A 157 3.38 -9.37 -9.04
N HIS A 158 4.42 -8.90 -8.33
CA HIS A 158 5.04 -9.66 -7.26
C HIS A 158 4.04 -10.01 -6.15
N TRP A 159 3.31 -9.03 -5.63
CA TRP A 159 2.39 -9.24 -4.52
C TRP A 159 1.15 -10.03 -4.92
N THR A 160 0.59 -9.77 -6.11
CA THR A 160 -0.55 -10.52 -6.62
C THR A 160 -0.18 -11.95 -6.99
N GLY A 161 1.00 -12.19 -7.57
CA GLY A 161 1.50 -13.54 -7.84
C GLY A 161 1.71 -14.37 -6.57
N ARG A 162 2.14 -13.75 -5.46
CA ARG A 162 2.21 -14.40 -4.14
C ARG A 162 0.84 -14.83 -3.63
N VAL A 163 -0.20 -14.00 -3.79
CA VAL A 163 -1.58 -14.30 -3.38
C VAL A 163 -2.16 -15.40 -4.26
N GLN A 164 -1.98 -15.29 -5.58
CA GLN A 164 -2.42 -16.27 -6.56
C GLN A 164 -1.81 -17.65 -6.29
N SER A 165 -0.52 -17.71 -5.93
CA SER A 165 0.15 -18.97 -5.59
C SER A 165 -0.42 -19.65 -4.33
N GLN A 166 -1.03 -18.89 -3.41
CA GLN A 166 -1.63 -19.42 -2.18
C GLN A 166 -3.08 -19.88 -2.37
N LEU A 167 -3.84 -19.19 -3.24
CA LEU A 167 -5.26 -19.45 -3.45
C LEU A 167 -5.55 -20.37 -4.66
N GLY A 168 -4.65 -20.40 -5.63
CA GLY A 168 -4.92 -20.91 -6.98
C GLY A 168 -5.63 -19.88 -7.85
N ASP A 169 -5.54 -20.07 -9.17
CA ASP A 169 -5.98 -19.09 -10.18
C ASP A 169 -7.48 -18.76 -10.09
N ASP A 170 -8.32 -19.79 -9.97
CA ASP A 170 -9.78 -19.63 -9.98
C ASP A 170 -10.28 -18.86 -8.75
N GLU A 171 -9.79 -19.22 -7.56
CA GLU A 171 -10.21 -18.57 -6.32
C GLU A 171 -9.64 -17.16 -6.20
N PHE A 172 -8.40 -16.94 -6.67
CA PHE A 172 -7.83 -15.60 -6.77
C PHE A 172 -8.68 -14.71 -7.70
N ALA A 173 -9.04 -15.20 -8.89
CA ALA A 173 -9.87 -14.45 -9.83
C ALA A 173 -11.25 -14.13 -9.26
N ARG A 174 -11.87 -15.08 -8.54
CA ARG A 174 -13.18 -14.90 -7.89
C ARG A 174 -13.13 -13.79 -6.83
N LEU A 175 -12.14 -13.84 -5.93
CA LEU A 175 -11.98 -12.87 -4.85
C LEU A 175 -11.56 -11.48 -5.35
N LEU A 176 -10.72 -11.45 -6.40
CA LEU A 176 -10.39 -10.20 -7.07
C LEU A 176 -11.65 -9.57 -7.68
N ALA A 177 -12.51 -10.35 -8.34
CA ALA A 177 -13.78 -9.89 -8.89
C ALA A 177 -14.75 -9.41 -7.80
N GLU A 178 -14.79 -10.10 -6.66
CA GLU A 178 -15.55 -9.68 -5.48
C GLU A 178 -15.11 -8.28 -5.01
N GLY A 179 -13.81 -8.07 -4.81
CA GLY A 179 -13.26 -6.74 -4.49
C GLY A 179 -13.59 -5.68 -5.56
N ARG A 180 -13.49 -6.05 -6.83
CA ARG A 180 -13.82 -5.16 -7.97
C ARG A 180 -15.30 -4.79 -8.06
N SER A 181 -16.19 -5.45 -7.33
CA SER A 181 -17.62 -5.12 -7.29
C SER A 181 -17.99 -4.16 -6.15
N MET A 182 -17.08 -3.93 -5.19
CA MET A 182 -17.36 -3.12 -4.01
C MET A 182 -17.51 -1.64 -4.35
N THR A 183 -18.46 -0.94 -3.72
CA THR A 183 -18.46 0.54 -3.75
C THR A 183 -17.25 1.09 -2.98
N ILE A 184 -16.97 2.40 -3.10
CA ILE A 184 -15.87 3.01 -2.33
C ILE A 184 -16.12 2.89 -0.82
N ASP A 185 -17.35 3.12 -0.36
CA ASP A 185 -17.72 3.00 1.05
C ASP A 185 -17.58 1.56 1.55
N ALA A 186 -17.99 0.58 0.74
CA ALA A 186 -17.82 -0.83 1.07
C ALA A 186 -16.34 -1.22 1.15
N ALA A 187 -15.50 -0.71 0.24
CA ALA A 187 -14.06 -0.95 0.25
C ALA A 187 -13.39 -0.33 1.49
N ILE A 188 -13.76 0.90 1.87
CA ILE A 188 -13.26 1.55 3.10
C ILE A 188 -13.70 0.77 4.34
N ALA A 189 -14.96 0.35 4.40
CA ALA A 189 -15.49 -0.44 5.50
C ALA A 189 -14.80 -1.81 5.59
N TYR A 190 -14.51 -2.45 4.46
CA TYR A 190 -13.78 -3.71 4.42
C TYR A 190 -12.32 -3.53 4.88
N ALA A 191 -11.65 -2.47 4.42
CA ALA A 191 -10.28 -2.15 4.81
C ALA A 191 -10.13 -1.86 6.31
N SER A 192 -11.15 -1.23 6.91
CA SER A 192 -11.19 -0.86 8.33
C SER A 192 -11.62 -2.01 9.26
N GLN A 193 -12.07 -3.14 8.72
CA GLN A 193 -12.33 -4.33 9.54
C GLN A 193 -10.99 -4.98 9.91
N LYS A 194 -10.79 -5.24 11.21
CA LYS A 194 -9.72 -6.12 11.66
C LYS A 194 -9.89 -7.46 10.97
N SER A 195 -8.83 -7.94 10.31
CA SER A 195 -8.81 -9.21 9.59
C SER A 195 -9.53 -10.29 10.40
N PRO A 196 -10.44 -11.09 9.80
CA PRO A 196 -10.88 -12.29 10.47
C PRO A 196 -9.62 -13.14 10.78
N PRO A 197 -9.55 -13.79 11.95
CA PRO A 197 -8.41 -14.66 12.27
C PRO A 197 -8.22 -15.67 11.13
N PRO A 198 -6.97 -16.12 10.85
CA PRO A 198 -6.71 -17.10 9.82
C PRO A 198 -7.66 -18.28 10.01
N GLN A 199 -8.40 -18.65 8.96
CA GLN A 199 -9.23 -19.85 8.98
C GLN A 199 -8.29 -21.05 9.07
N VAL A 200 -7.96 -21.45 10.31
CA VAL A 200 -7.30 -22.71 10.60
C VAL A 200 -8.27 -23.81 10.20
N GLY A 201 -7.98 -24.46 9.07
CA GLY A 201 -8.65 -25.67 8.63
C GLY A 201 -10.07 -25.46 8.11
N ARG A 202 -10.22 -25.25 6.81
CA ARG A 202 -11.35 -25.92 6.13
C ARG A 202 -11.09 -27.40 6.30
N GLU A 203 -11.79 -28.02 7.25
CA GLU A 203 -11.90 -29.47 7.37
C GLU A 203 -12.12 -30.04 5.98
N ILE A 204 -11.21 -30.92 5.57
CA ILE A 204 -11.44 -31.85 4.48
C ILE A 204 -12.66 -32.65 4.93
N ILE A 205 -13.84 -32.26 4.49
CA ILE A 205 -15.02 -33.12 4.55
C ILE A 205 -14.73 -34.24 3.55
N ASP A 206 -14.11 -35.31 4.03
CA ASP A 206 -14.10 -36.57 3.31
C ASP A 206 -15.57 -36.98 3.12
N PRO A 207 -16.05 -37.18 1.89
CA PRO A 207 -17.38 -37.72 1.68
C PRO A 207 -17.34 -39.20 2.09
N ILE A 208 -17.80 -39.50 3.30
CA ILE A 208 -18.07 -40.89 3.67
C ILE A 208 -19.16 -41.40 2.72
N GLU A 209 -18.73 -42.30 1.86
CA GLU A 209 -19.53 -43.01 0.87
C GLU A 209 -20.84 -43.54 1.47
N GLU A 210 -21.94 -43.19 0.81
CA GLU A 210 -23.11 -44.06 0.77
C GLU A 210 -22.70 -45.42 0.18
N ARG A 211 -22.53 -46.44 1.03
CA ARG A 211 -22.69 -47.84 0.61
C ARG A 211 -23.50 -48.63 1.63
N ARG A 212 -24.77 -48.82 1.27
CA ARG A 212 -25.58 -50.05 1.36
C ARG A 212 -24.92 -51.20 2.13
N PHE A 213 -25.54 -51.68 3.20
CA PHE A 213 -26.35 -52.91 3.25
C PHE A 213 -27.08 -53.02 4.59
#